data_AF-M6ZLI7-F1
#
_entry.id   AF-M6ZLI7-F1
#
_cell.length_a   1.000
_cell.length_b   1.000
_cell.length_c   1.000
_cell.angle_alpha   90.00
_cell.angle_beta   90.00
_cell.angle_gamma   90.00
#
_symmetry.space_group_name_H-M   'P 1'
#
loop_
_entity.id
_entity.type
_entity.pdbx_description
1 polymer ?
#
loop_
_entity_poly.entity_id
_entity_poly.type
_entity_poly.pdbx_seq_one_letter_code
_entity_poly.pdbx_strand_id
1 'polypeptide(L)'
;MNWNEVQDWFSKDFLWELGKATGVFLFVLFFGYLLSDRISPKLFGVFFGNKIPTSHPIYKAGRKIIRLFFLLLSSFLFLKFLKLTSVESVF
;
A
#
# COMPACT_ATOMS: atom_id res chain seq x y z
N MET A 1 27.97 1.89 -22.91
CA MET A 1 26.73 1.42 -22.26
C MET A 1 25.79 0.99 -23.38
N ASN A 2 25.57 -0.32 -23.51
CA ASN A 2 24.91 -0.90 -24.67
C ASN A 2 23.41 -0.59 -24.57
N TRP A 3 22.88 0.24 -25.48
CA TRP A 3 21.46 0.64 -25.44
C TRP A 3 20.50 -0.54 -25.53
N ASN A 4 20.96 -1.69 -26.05
CA ASN A 4 20.20 -2.94 -26.10
C ASN A 4 19.96 -3.58 -24.72
N GLU A 5 20.86 -3.43 -23.74
CA GLU A 5 20.65 -3.99 -22.38
C GLU A 5 19.54 -3.27 -21.63
N VAL A 6 19.38 -1.96 -21.85
CA VAL A 6 18.29 -1.16 -21.27
C VAL A 6 16.95 -1.52 -21.91
N GLN A 7 16.96 -1.85 -23.20
CA GLN A 7 15.77 -2.24 -23.95
C GLN A 7 15.28 -3.65 -23.60
N ASP A 8 16.19 -4.61 -23.39
CA ASP A 8 15.84 -5.95 -22.89
C ASP A 8 15.36 -5.90 -21.43
N TRP A 9 15.89 -4.99 -20.60
CA TRP A 9 15.40 -4.77 -19.23
C TRP A 9 13.98 -4.18 -19.19
N PHE A 10 13.60 -3.42 -20.21
CA PHE A 10 12.23 -2.91 -20.45
C PHE A 10 11.35 -3.89 -21.25
N SER A 11 11.70 -5.19 -21.25
CA SER A 11 10.88 -6.25 -21.85
C SER A 11 9.43 -6.22 -21.34
N LYS A 12 8.50 -6.79 -22.14
CA LYS A 12 7.08 -6.98 -21.78
C LYS A 12 6.89 -7.57 -20.38
N ASP A 13 7.82 -8.40 -19.92
CA ASP A 13 7.77 -9.03 -18.59
C ASP A 13 7.91 -8.00 -17.47
N PHE A 14 8.83 -7.04 -17.60
CA PHE A 14 8.97 -5.94 -16.65
C PHE A 14 7.71 -5.07 -16.59
N LEU A 15 7.10 -4.75 -17.74
CA LEU A 15 5.84 -3.99 -17.78
C LEU A 15 4.67 -4.76 -17.17
N TRP A 16 4.61 -6.07 -17.39
CA TRP A 16 3.60 -6.94 -16.81
C TRP A 16 3.74 -7.06 -15.28
N GLU A 17 4.96 -7.21 -14.79
CA GLU A 17 5.29 -7.24 -13.37
C GLU A 17 5.02 -5.90 -12.69
N LEU A 18 5.44 -4.80 -13.32
CA LEU A 18 5.14 -3.46 -12.85
C LEU A 18 3.63 -3.24 -12.77
N GLY A 19 2.87 -3.73 -13.75
CA GLY A 19 1.41 -3.70 -13.76
C GLY A 19 0.81 -4.47 -12.57
N LYS A 20 1.28 -5.70 -12.30
CA LYS A 20 0.84 -6.48 -11.14
C LYS A 20 1.19 -5.81 -9.82
N ALA A 21 2.44 -5.36 -9.66
CA ALA A 21 2.90 -4.68 -8.45
C ALA A 21 2.09 -3.40 -8.20
N THR A 22 1.85 -2.61 -9.24
CA THR A 22 1.02 -1.39 -9.18
C THR A 22 -0.43 -1.73 -8.84
N GLY A 23 -1.00 -2.79 -9.41
CA GLY A 23 -2.34 -3.26 -9.08
C GLY A 23 -2.48 -3.63 -7.60
N VAL A 24 -1.53 -4.41 -7.07
CA VAL A 24 -1.49 -4.77 -5.64
C VAL A 24 -1.32 -3.51 -4.78
N PHE A 25 -0.42 -2.61 -5.17
CA PHE A 25 -0.18 -1.35 -4.45
C PHE A 25 -1.45 -0.51 -4.31
N LEU A 26 -2.14 -0.28 -5.43
CA LEU A 26 -3.39 0.48 -5.46
C LEU A 26 -4.51 -0.22 -4.69
N PHE A 27 -4.62 -1.54 -4.81
CA PHE A 27 -5.61 -2.32 -4.08
C PHE A 27 -5.43 -2.21 -2.56
N VAL A 28 -4.20 -2.40 -2.07
CA VAL A 28 -3.88 -2.30 -0.63
C VAL A 28 -4.11 -0.88 -0.12
N LEU A 29 -3.73 0.14 -0.89
CA LEU A 29 -4.01 1.54 -0.55
C LEU A 29 -5.50 1.83 -0.47
N PHE A 30 -6.28 1.35 -1.44
CA PHE A 30 -7.73 1.54 -1.46
C PHE A 30 -8.37 0.95 -0.21
N PHE A 31 -8.00 -0.28 0.16
CA PHE A 31 -8.47 -0.90 1.40
C PHE A 31 -8.05 -0.11 2.62
N GLY A 32 -6.79 0.32 2.70
CA GLY A 32 -6.30 1.15 3.80
C GLY A 32 -7.07 2.46 3.95
N TYR A 33 -7.47 3.08 2.84
CA TYR A 33 -8.29 4.29 2.83
C TYR A 33 -9.70 4.00 3.34
N LEU A 34 -10.34 2.93 2.85
CA LEU A 34 -11.67 2.51 3.25
C LEU A 34 -11.72 2.20 4.76
N LEU A 35 -10.73 1.47 5.26
CA LEU A 35 -10.55 1.15 6.68
C LEU A 35 -10.32 2.40 7.53
N SER A 36 -9.45 3.31 7.08
CA SER A 36 -9.19 4.56 7.80
C SER A 36 -10.43 5.44 7.90
N ASP A 37 -11.20 5.60 6.82
CA ASP A 37 -12.31 6.55 6.83
C ASP A 37 -13.63 5.96 7.35
N ARG A 38 -13.91 4.67 7.12
CA ARG A 38 -15.19 4.07 7.53
C ARG A 38 -15.09 3.25 8.82
N ILE A 39 -13.96 2.60 9.07
CA ILE A 39 -13.84 1.64 10.19
C ILE A 39 -13.19 2.31 11.40
N SER A 40 -12.18 3.16 11.20
CA SER A 40 -11.51 3.88 12.29
C SER A 40 -12.51 4.63 13.19
N PRO A 41 -13.44 5.47 12.67
CA PRO A 41 -14.36 6.22 13.53
C PRO A 41 -15.31 5.31 14.31
N LYS A 42 -15.74 4.19 13.71
CA LYS A 42 -16.61 3.20 14.35
C LYS A 42 -15.88 2.48 15.48
N LEU A 43 -14.62 2.06 15.26
CA LEU A 43 -13.79 1.43 16.28
C LEU A 43 -13.55 2.38 17.46
N PHE A 44 -13.15 3.62 17.18
CA PHE A 44 -12.96 4.61 18.25
C PHE A 44 -14.25 4.86 19.05
N GLY A 45 -15.42 4.90 18.39
CA GLY A 45 -16.71 5.00 19.07
C GLY A 45 -17.02 3.82 19.99
N VAL A 46 -16.62 2.59 19.60
CA VAL A 46 -16.76 1.40 20.43
C VAL A 46 -15.80 1.42 21.63
N PHE A 47 -14.54 1.82 21.43
CA PHE A 47 -13.51 1.78 22.48
C PHE A 47 -13.59 2.93 23.49
N PHE A 48 -13.87 4.16 23.04
CA PHE A 48 -13.87 5.34 23.92
C PHE A 48 -15.28 5.74 24.39
N GLY A 49 -16.33 5.13 23.82
CA GLY A 49 -17.71 5.56 24.01
C GLY A 49 -17.93 7.01 23.58
N ASN A 50 -19.16 7.51 23.74
CA ASN A 50 -19.49 8.93 23.47
C ASN A 50 -18.78 9.95 24.38
N LYS A 51 -17.75 9.54 25.14
CA LYS A 51 -16.99 10.41 26.06
C LYS A 51 -16.03 11.34 25.33
N ILE A 52 -15.57 10.97 24.13
CA ILE A 52 -14.64 11.78 23.34
C ILE A 52 -15.33 12.19 22.04
N PRO A 53 -15.56 13.51 21.81
CA PRO A 53 -16.20 13.98 20.59
C PRO A 53 -15.34 13.64 19.37
N THR A 54 -15.99 13.31 18.25
CA THR A 54 -15.33 12.92 16.99
C THR A 54 -14.45 14.03 16.38
N SER A 55 -14.60 15.27 16.85
CA SER A 55 -13.73 16.41 16.54
C SER A 55 -12.36 16.35 17.24
N HIS A 56 -12.18 15.45 18.20
CA HIS A 56 -10.95 15.38 18.99
C HIS A 56 -9.75 15.01 18.10
N PRO A 57 -8.58 15.66 18.29
CA PRO A 57 -7.39 15.44 17.46
C PRO A 57 -6.91 13.99 17.42
N ILE A 58 -7.25 13.18 18.43
CA ILE A 58 -6.99 11.72 18.45
C ILE A 58 -7.61 11.00 17.25
N TYR A 59 -8.84 11.35 16.84
CA TYR A 59 -9.47 10.72 15.66
C TYR A 59 -8.76 11.09 14.36
N LYS A 60 -8.22 12.32 14.29
CA LYS A 60 -7.42 12.76 13.14
C LYS A 60 -6.06 12.06 13.12
N ALA A 61 -5.41 11.93 14.27
CA ALA A 61 -4.15 11.22 14.43
C ALA A 61 -4.30 9.73 14.11
N GLY A 62 -5.31 9.06 14.65
CA GLY A 62 -5.60 7.65 14.39
C GLY A 62 -5.83 7.36 12.91
N ARG A 63 -6.65 8.18 12.22
CA ARG A 63 -6.82 8.07 10.77
C ARG A 63 -5.51 8.23 10.01
N LYS A 64 -4.66 9.19 10.40
CA LYS A 64 -3.35 9.44 9.79
C LYS A 64 -2.40 8.25 10.00
N ILE A 65 -2.37 7.66 11.19
CA ILE A 65 -1.54 6.49 11.52
C ILE A 65 -1.96 5.30 10.65
N ILE A 66 -3.25 5.00 10.55
CA ILE A 66 -3.74 3.90 9.72
C ILE A 66 -3.37 4.13 8.25
N ARG A 67 -3.54 5.36 7.72
CA ARG A 67 -3.14 5.69 6.35
C ARG A 67 -1.64 5.51 6.12
N LEU A 68 -0.80 5.97 7.06
CA LEU A 68 0.65 5.79 6.99
C LEU A 68 1.05 4.32 7.05
N PHE A 69 0.40 3.52 7.90
CA PHE A 69 0.65 2.09 8.00
C PHE A 69 0.34 1.38 6.69
N PHE A 70 -0.83 1.64 6.10
CA PHE A 70 -1.20 1.04 4.82
C PHE A 70 -0.35 1.55 3.66
N LEU A 71 0.10 2.80 3.69
CA LEU A 71 1.07 3.32 2.73
C LEU A 71 2.39 2.56 2.83
N LEU A 72 2.91 2.37 4.04
CA LEU A 72 4.15 1.62 4.27
C LEU A 72 4.00 0.16 3.81
N LEU A 73 2.90 -0.49 4.18
CA LEU A 73 2.59 -1.86 3.79
C LEU A 73 2.47 -2.01 2.26
N SER A 74 1.79 -1.07 1.62
CA SER A 74 1.63 -1.05 0.17
C SER A 74 2.96 -0.88 -0.54
N SER A 75 3.79 0.07 -0.10
CA SER A 75 5.16 0.27 -0.61
C SER A 75 6.04 -0.96 -0.40
N PHE A 76 5.95 -1.60 0.76
CA PHE A 76 6.67 -2.85 1.03
C PHE A 76 6.25 -3.96 0.06
N LEU A 77 4.94 -4.16 -0.13
CA LEU A 77 4.43 -5.17 -1.06
C LEU A 77 4.82 -4.84 -2.50
N PHE A 78 4.73 -3.59 -2.92
CA PHE A 78 5.17 -3.14 -4.25
C PHE A 78 6.63 -3.51 -4.52
N LEU A 79 7.53 -3.17 -3.59
CA LEU A 79 8.94 -3.52 -3.69
C LEU A 79 9.17 -5.03 -3.65
N LYS A 80 8.38 -5.76 -2.85
CA LYS A 80 8.45 -7.23 -2.76
C LYS A 80 8.05 -7.87 -4.08
N PHE A 81 6.95 -7.43 -4.72
CA PHE A 81 6.51 -7.94 -6.01
C PHE A 81 7.48 -7.59 -7.13
N LEU A 82 8.09 -6.40 -7.12
CA LEU A 82 9.14 -6.04 -8.08
C LEU A 82 10.44 -6.84 -7.90
N LYS A 83 10.79 -7.27 -6.68
CA LYS A 83 11.99 -8.07 -6.40
C LYS A 83 11.79 -9.58 -6.46
N LEU A 84 10.57 -10.08 -6.26
CA LEU A 84 10.30 -11.52 -6.26
C LEU A 84 10.58 -12.17 -7.63
N THR A 85 10.29 -11.48 -8.73
CA THR A 85 10.49 -12.05 -10.07
C THR A 85 11.95 -12.11 -10.49
N SER A 86 12.83 -11.25 -9.96
CA SER A 86 14.26 -11.32 -10.28
C SER A 86 14.98 -12.52 -9.65
N VAL A 87 14.36 -13.19 -8.68
CA VAL A 87 14.95 -14.34 -7.97
C VAL A 87 14.41 -15.68 -8.50
N GLU A 88 13.22 -15.69 -9.11
CA GLU A 88 12.63 -16.91 -9.70
C GLU A 88 13.27 -17.31 -11.05
N SER A 89 14.07 -16.45 -11.68
CA SER A 89 14.74 -16.77 -12.96
C SER A 89 16.04 -17.59 -12.81
N VAL A 90 16.32 -18.13 -11.61
CA VAL A 90 17.51 -18.95 -11.33
C VAL A 90 17.11 -20.20 -10.55
N PHE A 91 16.21 -21.01 -11.10
CA PHE A 91 16.06 -22.43 -10.74
C PHE A 91 15.54 -23.23 -11.93
#